data_AF-A0A183B3Q9-F1
#
_entry.id   AF-A0A183B3Q9-F1
#
_cell.length_a   1.000
_cell.length_b   1.000
_cell.length_c   1.000
_cell.angle_alpha   90.00
_cell.angle_beta   90.00
_cell.angle_gamma   90.00
#
_symmetry.space_group_name_H-M   'P 1'
#
loop_
_entity.id
_entity.type
_entity.pdbx_description
1 polymer ?
#
loop_
_entity_poly.entity_id
_entity_poly.type
_entity_poly.pdbx_seq_one_letter_code
_entity_poly.pdbx_strand_id
1 'polypeptide(L)'
;MGTTQHFALFEHVTGYGLFRVKEFDEITRNFTAHVNAFIKPVAFMHFKSVEEAVENVECISEGIVSSLLKQFIVINVPKKSCILGVADEALGKAILSCEFGFECVWHGGFREVLRVIRQNFTRLTKSLITQPGNAFSLSVGQHHPLSKTGAEELIPGRVAESRSRLVVGLARARSQLNVTQHLADTAVVRALTLIDELDADLTRSVARLRTCYATHFPEACRSSSTAGCSPLSDVQLIHLIAHCPGRTELLSGELEDELGQVDVLHPIRSLAQSNNWLATLLVVICRSRMLVS
;
A
#
# COMPACT_ATOMS: atom_id res chain seq x y z
N MET A 1 53.93 11.17 16.51
CA MET A 1 53.38 10.40 15.38
C MET A 1 51.88 10.49 15.44
N GLY A 2 51.24 11.07 14.42
CA GLY A 2 49.79 11.27 14.42
C GLY A 2 49.07 9.93 14.43
N THR A 3 48.10 9.75 15.32
CA THR A 3 47.27 8.55 15.35
C THR A 3 46.41 8.51 14.09
N THR A 4 46.59 7.50 13.25
CA THR A 4 45.75 7.25 12.09
C THR A 4 44.31 6.99 12.53
N GLN A 5 43.36 7.68 11.92
CA GLN A 5 41.94 7.52 12.25
C GLN A 5 41.27 6.56 11.27
N HIS A 6 40.56 5.56 11.79
CA HIS A 6 39.81 4.62 10.98
C HIS A 6 38.36 5.09 10.84
N PHE A 7 37.88 5.15 9.61
CA PHE A 7 36.49 5.41 9.27
C PHE A 7 35.91 4.21 8.52
N ALA A 8 34.64 3.91 8.74
CA ALA A 8 33.92 2.87 8.02
C ALA A 8 32.77 3.53 7.24
N LEU A 9 32.78 3.36 5.92
CA LEU A 9 31.66 3.71 5.06
C LEU A 9 30.63 2.58 5.14
N PHE A 10 29.43 2.91 5.59
CA PHE A 10 28.32 1.97 5.70
C PHE A 10 27.22 2.35 4.73
N GLU A 11 27.02 1.49 3.75
CA GLU A 11 25.95 1.61 2.76
C GLU A 11 24.66 1.05 3.34
N HIS A 12 23.60 1.84 3.27
CA HIS A 12 22.30 1.47 3.78
C HIS A 12 21.21 1.78 2.75
N VAL A 13 20.09 1.07 2.82
CA VAL A 13 18.99 1.24 1.85
C VAL A 13 18.39 2.64 1.90
N THR A 14 18.50 3.35 3.03
CA THR A 14 18.00 4.72 3.17
C THR A 14 19.08 5.78 2.98
N GLY A 15 20.36 5.41 2.75
CA GLY A 15 21.42 6.39 2.59
C GLY A 15 22.84 5.89 2.88
N TYR A 16 23.78 6.83 2.93
CA TYR A 16 25.17 6.59 3.26
C TYR A 16 25.49 7.00 4.70
N GLY A 17 26.10 6.11 5.46
CA GLY A 17 26.58 6.36 6.82
C GLY A 17 28.10 6.37 6.89
N LEU A 18 28.65 7.30 7.67
CA LEU A 18 30.07 7.34 8.01
C LEU A 18 30.23 7.15 9.52
N PHE A 19 31.04 6.18 9.91
CA PHE A 19 31.31 5.85 11.31
C PHE A 19 32.80 5.94 11.58
N ARG A 20 33.19 6.59 12.68
CA ARG A 20 34.55 6.57 13.19
C ARG A 20 34.74 5.37 14.09
N VAL A 21 35.84 4.64 13.87
CA VAL A 21 36.22 3.45 14.62
C VAL A 21 37.43 3.79 15.48
N LYS A 22 37.28 3.65 16.80
CA LYS A 22 38.38 3.72 17.78
C LYS A 22 38.88 2.30 18.05
N GLU A 23 40.19 2.16 18.28
CA GLU A 23 40.80 0.88 18.71
C GLU A 23 40.45 -0.30 17.78
N PHE A 24 40.67 -0.11 16.47
CA PHE A 24 40.30 -1.06 15.41
C PHE A 24 40.83 -2.49 15.65
N ASP A 25 42.08 -2.62 16.12
CA ASP A 25 42.73 -3.92 16.34
C ASP A 25 42.11 -4.72 17.49
N GLU A 26 41.52 -4.05 18.49
CA GLU A 26 40.88 -4.73 19.62
C GLU A 26 39.50 -5.28 19.25
N ILE A 27 38.73 -4.50 18.47
CA ILE A 27 37.39 -4.89 17.99
C ILE A 27 37.45 -6.18 17.16
N THR A 28 38.48 -6.33 16.34
CA THR A 28 38.62 -7.48 15.44
C THR A 28 39.05 -8.77 16.15
N ARG A 29 39.58 -8.67 17.37
CA ARG A 29 40.10 -9.81 18.14
C ARG A 29 39.13 -10.28 19.23
N ASN A 30 38.55 -9.38 20.03
CA ASN A 30 37.67 -9.72 21.15
C ASN A 30 36.51 -8.71 21.28
N PHE A 31 35.29 -9.17 21.03
CA PHE A 31 34.10 -8.32 21.09
C PHE A 31 33.31 -8.53 22.38
N THR A 32 33.69 -7.83 23.45
CA THR A 32 33.00 -7.93 24.77
C THR A 32 32.39 -6.62 25.23
N ALA A 33 32.90 -5.48 24.77
CA ALA A 33 32.51 -4.17 25.24
C ALA A 33 31.38 -3.52 24.40
N HIS A 34 30.70 -2.52 24.99
CA HIS A 34 29.57 -1.86 24.34
C HIS A 34 29.98 -1.11 23.07
N VAL A 35 29.24 -1.34 21.97
CA VAL A 35 29.49 -0.81 20.62
C VAL A 35 29.71 0.72 20.59
N ASN A 36 28.98 1.48 21.43
CA ASN A 36 29.07 2.94 21.47
C ASN A 36 30.41 3.46 22.01
N ALA A 37 31.23 2.64 22.65
CA ALA A 37 32.55 3.05 23.11
C ALA A 37 33.51 3.24 21.93
N PHE A 38 33.45 2.32 20.96
CA PHE A 38 34.43 2.25 19.87
C PHE A 38 33.91 2.73 18.52
N ILE A 39 32.61 2.59 18.26
CA ILE A 39 32.00 3.04 17.01
C ILE A 39 31.20 4.31 17.29
N LYS A 40 31.61 5.40 16.65
CA LYS A 40 30.96 6.70 16.76
C LYS A 40 30.35 7.11 15.42
N PRO A 41 29.04 7.37 15.36
CA PRO A 41 28.42 7.94 14.16
C PRO A 41 29.03 9.33 13.87
N VAL A 42 29.41 9.59 12.62
CA VAL A 42 29.99 10.87 12.17
C VAL A 42 28.99 11.62 11.32
N ALA A 43 28.48 10.96 10.29
CA ALA A 43 27.53 11.55 9.35
C ALA A 43 26.59 10.48 8.81
N PHE A 44 25.38 10.91 8.45
CA PHE A 44 24.44 10.08 7.71
C PHE A 44 23.70 10.96 6.69
N MET A 45 23.71 10.55 5.43
CA MET A 45 23.04 11.26 4.34
C MET A 45 21.94 10.38 3.78
N HIS A 46 20.70 10.83 3.94
CA HIS A 46 19.52 10.11 3.47
C HIS A 46 19.32 10.30 1.96
N PHE A 47 18.81 9.27 1.28
CA PHE A 47 18.24 9.41 -0.05
C PHE A 47 16.92 10.18 0.03
N LYS A 48 16.67 11.04 -0.95
CA LYS A 48 15.48 11.89 -1.03
C LYS A 48 14.28 11.15 -1.59
N SER A 49 14.51 10.17 -2.47
CA SER A 49 13.46 9.40 -3.12
C SER A 49 13.82 7.92 -3.26
N VAL A 50 12.83 7.10 -3.62
CA VAL A 50 13.03 5.67 -3.86
C VAL A 50 13.86 5.44 -5.12
N GLU A 51 13.66 6.28 -6.13
CA GLU A 51 14.39 6.25 -7.39
C GLU A 51 15.87 6.49 -7.15
N GLU A 52 16.21 7.56 -6.41
CA GLU A 52 17.60 7.86 -6.01
C GLU A 52 18.21 6.71 -5.20
N ALA A 53 17.43 6.08 -4.30
CA ALA A 53 17.88 4.93 -3.54
C ALA A 53 18.18 3.71 -4.42
N VAL A 54 17.31 3.40 -5.40
CA VAL A 54 17.50 2.28 -6.34
C VAL A 54 18.73 2.51 -7.20
N GLU A 55 18.88 3.71 -7.77
CA GLU A 55 20.04 4.08 -8.59
C GLU A 55 21.35 3.92 -7.82
N ASN A 56 21.41 4.47 -6.60
CA ASN A 56 22.62 4.38 -5.77
C ASN A 56 22.92 2.94 -5.34
N VAL A 57 21.90 2.15 -4.98
CA VAL A 57 22.08 0.73 -4.63
C VAL A 57 22.56 -0.09 -5.83
N GLU A 58 22.11 0.23 -7.05
CA GLU A 58 22.60 -0.42 -8.27
C GLU A 58 24.08 -0.05 -8.51
N CYS A 59 24.43 1.24 -8.47
CA CYS A 59 25.81 1.69 -8.64
C CYS A 59 26.76 1.00 -7.65
N ILE A 60 26.39 0.94 -6.36
CA ILE A 60 27.16 0.25 -5.33
C ILE A 60 27.37 -1.22 -5.69
N SER A 61 26.32 -1.90 -6.14
CA SER A 61 26.40 -3.33 -6.47
C SER A 61 27.27 -3.63 -7.70
N GLU A 62 27.46 -2.64 -8.57
CA GLU A 62 28.37 -2.70 -9.71
C GLU A 62 29.78 -2.18 -9.35
N GLY A 63 29.99 -1.70 -8.11
CA GLY A 63 31.25 -1.11 -7.65
C GLY A 63 31.52 0.30 -8.19
N ILE A 64 30.49 1.01 -8.66
CA ILE A 64 30.58 2.35 -9.24
C ILE A 64 30.32 3.41 -8.18
N VAL A 65 31.18 4.45 -8.13
CA VAL A 65 31.00 5.59 -7.23
C VAL A 65 30.02 6.58 -7.85
N SER A 66 28.82 6.68 -7.29
CA SER A 66 27.82 7.66 -7.73
C SER A 66 28.24 9.11 -7.42
N SER A 67 27.63 10.07 -8.12
CA SER A 67 27.84 11.51 -7.86
C SER A 67 27.52 11.89 -6.41
N LEU A 68 26.44 11.32 -5.87
CA LEU A 68 26.01 11.52 -4.49
C LEU A 68 27.03 10.95 -3.49
N LEU A 69 27.54 9.73 -3.72
CA LEU A 69 28.56 9.12 -2.86
C LEU A 69 29.86 9.93 -2.88
N LYS A 70 30.27 10.43 -4.05
CA LYS A 70 31.43 11.32 -4.19
C LYS A 70 31.26 12.59 -3.36
N GLN A 71 30.09 13.24 -3.42
CA GLN A 71 29.80 14.42 -2.58
C GLN A 71 29.85 14.09 -1.08
N PHE A 72 29.26 12.96 -0.68
CA PHE A 72 29.27 12.49 0.71
C PHE A 72 30.68 12.34 1.26
N ILE A 73 31.56 11.69 0.50
CA ILE A 73 32.95 11.44 0.89
C ILE A 73 33.70 12.77 1.02
N VAL A 74 33.57 13.68 0.06
CA VAL A 74 34.25 14.97 0.06
C VAL A 74 33.86 15.82 1.27
N ILE A 75 32.59 15.78 1.68
CA ILE A 75 32.07 16.58 2.80
C ILE A 75 32.49 15.99 4.15
N ASN A 76 32.50 14.66 4.30
CA ASN A 76 32.52 14.03 5.61
C ASN A 76 33.85 13.30 5.96
N VAL A 77 34.66 12.93 4.97
CA VAL A 77 35.89 12.15 5.21
C VAL A 77 37.11 13.09 5.31
N PRO A 78 37.86 13.09 6.44
CA PRO A 78 39.08 13.88 6.56
C PRO A 78 40.16 13.44 5.57
N LYS A 79 40.85 14.36 4.90
CA LYS A 79 41.90 14.00 3.91
C LYS A 79 43.24 13.61 4.51
N LYS A 80 43.52 13.95 5.77
CA LYS A 80 44.83 13.72 6.40
C LYS A 80 44.71 12.65 7.50
N SER A 81 45.71 11.75 7.55
CA SER A 81 45.85 10.75 8.62
C SER A 81 44.61 9.88 8.82
N CYS A 82 43.92 9.50 7.73
CA CYS A 82 42.74 8.65 7.80
C CYS A 82 42.82 7.45 6.86
N ILE A 83 42.14 6.39 7.27
CA ILE A 83 41.93 5.17 6.48
C ILE A 83 40.42 4.95 6.40
N LEU A 84 39.89 4.85 5.17
CA LEU A 84 38.49 4.56 4.91
C LEU A 84 38.30 3.06 4.64
N GLY A 85 37.46 2.42 5.43
CA GLY A 85 37.06 1.04 5.24
C GLY A 85 35.77 0.92 4.47
N VAL A 86 35.75 0.02 3.49
CA VAL A 86 34.58 -0.30 2.67
C VAL A 86 34.28 -1.81 2.67
N ALA A 87 33.06 -2.17 2.27
CA ALA A 87 32.62 -3.57 2.26
C ALA A 87 33.18 -4.37 1.07
N ASP A 88 33.24 -3.74 -0.10
CA ASP A 88 33.55 -4.36 -1.38
C ASP A 88 34.89 -3.85 -1.93
N GLU A 89 35.66 -4.76 -2.53
CA GLU A 89 36.92 -4.45 -3.21
C GLU A 89 36.71 -3.63 -4.48
N ALA A 90 35.68 -3.91 -5.28
CA ALA A 90 35.42 -3.20 -6.53
C ALA A 90 35.14 -1.72 -6.25
N LEU A 91 34.27 -1.46 -5.27
CA LEU A 91 33.99 -0.11 -4.79
C LEU A 91 35.23 0.55 -4.19
N GLY A 92 36.02 -0.19 -3.40
CA GLY A 92 37.26 0.33 -2.80
C GLY A 92 38.25 0.82 -3.86
N LYS A 93 38.44 0.04 -4.93
CA LYS A 93 39.26 0.43 -6.09
C LYS A 93 38.69 1.65 -6.82
N ALA A 94 37.38 1.71 -7.02
CA ALA A 94 36.73 2.85 -7.66
C ALA A 94 36.89 4.14 -6.82
N ILE A 95 36.80 4.05 -5.49
CA ILE A 95 37.06 5.19 -4.59
C ILE A 95 38.52 5.62 -4.65
N LEU A 96 39.47 4.69 -4.68
CA LEU A 96 40.89 5.01 -4.83
C LEU A 96 41.19 5.72 -6.15
N SER A 97 40.54 5.30 -7.23
CA SER A 97 40.68 5.94 -8.55
C SER A 97 40.19 7.38 -8.60
N CYS A 98 39.37 7.81 -7.62
CA CYS A 98 38.88 9.19 -7.51
C CYS A 98 39.88 10.15 -6.83
N GLU A 99 41.02 9.66 -6.32
CA GLU A 99 42.12 10.45 -5.77
C GLU A 99 41.72 11.43 -4.64
N PHE A 100 40.90 10.98 -3.69
CA PHE A 100 40.46 11.83 -2.58
C PHE A 100 41.57 12.22 -1.58
N GLY A 101 42.73 11.56 -1.64
CA GLY A 101 43.90 11.85 -0.79
C GLY A 101 43.96 11.07 0.52
N PHE A 102 43.16 10.00 0.68
CA PHE A 102 43.21 9.07 1.80
C PHE A 102 43.39 7.62 1.33
N GLU A 103 43.79 6.74 2.23
CA GLU A 103 43.88 5.31 1.98
C GLU A 103 42.51 4.64 2.11
N CYS A 104 42.20 3.68 1.24
CA CYS A 104 40.95 2.92 1.26
C CYS A 104 41.26 1.42 1.40
N VAL A 105 40.56 0.73 2.30
CA VAL A 105 40.83 -0.66 2.70
C VAL A 105 39.55 -1.49 2.72
N TRP A 106 39.62 -2.76 2.34
CA TRP A 106 38.48 -3.70 2.24
C TRP A 106 38.74 -5.06 2.92
N HIS A 107 39.70 -5.13 3.84
CA HIS A 107 40.09 -6.39 4.50
C HIS A 107 39.02 -6.92 5.48
N GLY A 108 39.15 -8.19 5.86
CA GLY A 108 38.20 -8.89 6.75
C GLY A 108 37.90 -8.18 8.07
N GLY A 109 38.88 -7.48 8.66
CA GLY A 109 38.67 -6.69 9.87
C GLY A 109 37.62 -5.59 9.71
N PHE A 110 37.62 -4.88 8.58
CA PHE A 110 36.59 -3.86 8.30
C PHE A 110 35.22 -4.47 8.00
N ARG A 111 35.18 -5.64 7.36
CA ARG A 111 33.92 -6.38 7.14
C ARG A 111 33.27 -6.77 8.47
N GLU A 112 34.08 -7.12 9.48
CA GLU A 112 33.59 -7.39 10.82
C GLU A 112 33.07 -6.14 11.53
N VAL A 113 33.77 -5.02 11.41
CA VAL A 113 33.27 -3.71 11.90
C VAL A 113 31.93 -3.36 11.25
N LEU A 114 31.80 -3.53 9.93
CA LEU A 114 30.57 -3.28 9.20
C LEU A 114 29.44 -4.25 9.62
N ARG A 115 29.77 -5.50 9.96
CA ARG A 115 28.82 -6.46 10.55
C ARG A 115 28.28 -5.96 11.89
N VAL A 116 29.16 -5.46 12.76
CA VAL A 116 28.80 -4.88 14.06
C VAL A 116 27.93 -3.63 13.87
N ILE A 117 28.30 -2.74 12.94
CA ILE A 117 27.51 -1.55 12.60
C ILE A 117 26.11 -1.96 12.15
N ARG A 118 25.99 -2.94 11.24
CA ARG A 118 24.70 -3.43 10.74
C ARG A 118 23.80 -3.96 11.85
N GLN A 119 24.34 -4.74 12.79
CA GLN A 119 23.58 -5.30 13.91
C GLN A 119 23.10 -4.23 14.90
N ASN A 120 23.85 -3.12 15.01
CA ASN A 120 23.59 -2.06 15.98
C ASN A 120 23.13 -0.75 15.33
N PHE A 121 22.78 -0.77 14.03
CA PHE A 121 22.54 0.42 13.23
C PHE A 121 21.48 1.32 13.86
N THR A 122 20.32 0.74 14.18
CA THR A 122 19.20 1.44 14.82
C THR A 122 19.54 2.07 16.17
N ARG A 123 20.60 1.64 16.86
CA ARG A 123 21.07 2.22 18.12
C ARG A 123 22.14 3.29 17.87
N LEU A 124 23.03 3.05 16.91
CA LEU A 124 24.10 3.96 16.52
C LEU A 124 23.57 5.23 15.85
N THR A 125 22.49 5.13 15.07
CA THR A 125 21.95 6.26 14.32
C THR A 125 20.88 7.04 15.06
N LYS A 126 20.48 6.64 16.28
CA LYS A 126 19.52 7.40 17.11
C LYS A 126 19.94 8.86 17.29
N SER A 127 21.24 9.11 17.49
CA SER A 127 21.76 10.46 17.68
C SER A 127 21.85 11.29 16.39
N LEU A 128 21.87 10.63 15.22
CA LEU A 128 21.94 11.30 13.92
C LEU A 128 20.57 11.51 13.26
N ILE A 129 19.60 10.62 13.55
CA ILE A 129 18.28 10.59 12.92
C ILE A 129 17.21 11.32 13.76
N THR A 130 17.55 11.86 14.93
CA THR A 130 16.64 12.77 15.65
C THR A 130 16.42 14.06 14.86
N GLN A 131 15.37 14.05 14.04
CA GLN A 131 14.73 15.26 13.55
C GLN A 131 14.10 16.05 14.72
N PRO A 132 14.02 17.39 14.63
CA PRO A 132 13.56 18.29 15.70
C PRO A 132 12.07 18.19 16.11
N GLY A 133 11.40 17.07 15.82
CA GLY A 133 10.00 16.80 16.21
C GLY A 133 9.80 15.57 17.10
N ASN A 134 10.79 14.66 17.21
CA ASN A 134 10.62 13.40 17.96
C ASN A 134 10.93 13.48 19.46
N ALA A 135 11.34 14.64 19.97
CA ALA A 135 11.54 14.85 21.40
C ALA A 135 10.20 14.81 22.20
N PHE A 136 9.04 14.90 21.53
CA PHE A 136 7.73 15.00 22.18
C PHE A 136 6.91 13.70 22.24
N SER A 137 7.39 12.57 21.70
CA SER A 137 6.62 11.30 21.66
C SER A 137 7.00 10.32 22.78
N LEU A 138 7.76 10.74 23.79
CA LEU A 138 8.11 9.89 24.94
C LEU A 138 7.09 9.93 26.10
N SER A 139 5.86 10.40 25.87
CA SER A 139 4.80 10.35 26.88
C SER A 139 3.50 9.77 26.34
N VAL A 140 3.22 8.55 26.80
CA VAL A 140 1.90 8.03 27.24
C VAL A 140 0.77 7.94 26.19
N GLY A 141 0.24 6.72 26.01
CA GLY A 141 -1.13 6.49 25.56
C GLY A 141 -1.29 5.41 24.49
N GLN A 142 -1.84 4.26 24.87
CA GLN A 142 -2.27 3.19 23.97
C GLN A 142 -3.42 3.66 23.07
N HIS A 143 -3.25 3.68 21.74
CA HIS A 143 -4.35 3.59 20.80
C HIS A 143 -3.93 2.79 19.56
N HIS A 144 -4.78 1.83 19.17
CA HIS A 144 -4.66 1.01 17.96
C HIS A 144 -4.51 1.90 16.72
N PRO A 145 -3.55 1.68 15.82
CA PRO A 145 -3.49 2.47 14.59
C PRO A 145 -4.55 1.97 13.59
N LEU A 146 -5.52 2.83 13.27
CA LEU A 146 -6.34 2.69 12.07
C LEU A 146 -5.44 2.69 10.82
N SER A 147 -5.84 1.94 9.79
CA SER A 147 -5.20 1.89 8.47
C SER A 147 -4.99 3.29 7.90
N LYS A 148 -3.72 3.72 7.79
CA LYS A 148 -3.33 5.00 7.19
C LYS A 148 -2.76 4.75 5.80
N THR A 149 -3.27 5.47 4.81
CA THR A 149 -2.72 5.53 3.45
C THR A 149 -1.28 6.04 3.46
N GLY A 150 -0.43 5.42 2.65
CA GLY A 150 1.03 5.33 2.86
C GLY A 150 1.89 6.59 2.76
N ALA A 151 1.34 7.80 2.77
CA ALA A 151 2.08 9.05 2.67
C ALA A 151 2.48 9.69 4.02
N GLU A 152 1.84 9.31 5.13
CA GLU A 152 2.04 9.96 6.45
C GLU A 152 2.31 8.98 7.61
N GLU A 153 2.94 7.86 7.31
CA GLU A 153 3.31 6.89 8.34
C GLU A 153 4.71 7.22 8.90
N LEU A 154 4.74 8.06 9.93
CA LEU A 154 5.92 8.28 10.78
C LEU A 154 6.10 7.05 11.71
N ILE A 155 6.47 5.90 11.13
CA ILE A 155 6.62 4.65 11.86
C ILE A 155 7.97 4.62 12.61
N PRO A 156 8.05 4.11 13.85
CA PRO A 156 9.32 3.91 14.56
C PRO A 156 10.36 3.16 13.71
N GLY A 157 11.60 3.65 13.78
CA GLY A 157 12.66 3.44 12.79
C GLY A 157 12.96 2.00 12.35
N ARG A 158 12.63 0.97 13.14
CA ARG A 158 12.84 -0.44 12.74
C ARG A 158 11.83 -0.91 11.68
N VAL A 159 10.58 -0.48 11.78
CA VAL A 159 9.54 -0.85 10.80
C VAL A 159 9.71 -0.01 9.53
N ALA A 160 10.09 1.26 9.68
CA ALA A 160 10.47 2.12 8.56
C ALA A 160 11.66 1.53 7.78
N GLU A 161 12.72 1.07 8.48
CA GLU A 161 13.87 0.42 7.84
C GLU A 161 13.47 -0.86 7.09
N SER A 162 12.67 -1.74 7.71
CA SER A 162 12.21 -2.98 7.06
C SER A 162 11.39 -2.69 5.81
N ARG A 163 10.55 -1.65 5.86
CA ARG A 163 9.75 -1.21 4.72
C ARG A 163 10.63 -0.63 3.62
N SER A 164 11.58 0.24 3.94
CA SER A 164 12.53 0.80 2.95
C SER A 164 13.31 -0.30 2.25
N ARG A 165 13.79 -1.31 2.99
CA ARG A 165 14.46 -2.50 2.42
C ARG A 165 13.56 -3.24 1.42
N LEU A 166 12.30 -3.46 1.78
CA LEU A 166 11.34 -4.12 0.91
C LEU A 166 11.03 -3.29 -0.34
N VAL A 167 10.75 -1.99 -0.18
CA VAL A 167 10.37 -1.10 -1.28
C VAL A 167 11.50 -0.95 -2.28
N VAL A 168 12.72 -0.63 -1.83
CA VAL A 168 13.88 -0.47 -2.72
C VAL A 168 14.27 -1.81 -3.34
N GLY A 169 14.25 -2.90 -2.57
CA GLY A 169 14.55 -4.25 -3.09
C GLY A 169 13.55 -4.69 -4.17
N LEU A 170 12.25 -4.47 -3.95
CA LEU A 170 11.21 -4.77 -4.93
C LEU A 170 11.32 -3.87 -6.16
N ALA A 171 11.58 -2.57 -5.98
CA ALA A 171 11.75 -1.64 -7.09
C ALA A 171 12.95 -2.01 -7.97
N ARG A 172 14.08 -2.36 -7.34
CA ARG A 172 15.26 -2.86 -8.03
C ARG A 172 14.98 -4.15 -8.81
N ALA A 173 14.37 -5.15 -8.16
CA ALA A 173 14.02 -6.41 -8.81
C ALA A 173 13.07 -6.21 -10.01
N ARG A 174 12.09 -5.31 -9.88
CA ARG A 174 11.17 -4.95 -10.98
C ARG A 174 11.90 -4.32 -12.16
N SER A 175 12.85 -3.44 -11.89
CA SER A 175 13.68 -2.79 -12.91
C SER A 175 14.56 -3.80 -13.64
N GLN A 176 15.21 -4.71 -12.92
CA GLN A 176 16.07 -5.75 -13.51
C GLN A 176 15.28 -6.78 -14.33
N LEU A 177 14.05 -7.11 -13.93
CA LEU A 177 13.24 -8.16 -14.55
C LEU A 177 12.20 -7.62 -15.56
N ASN A 178 12.15 -6.30 -15.82
CA ASN A 178 11.18 -5.66 -16.73
C ASN A 178 9.72 -6.10 -16.49
N VAL A 179 9.30 -6.21 -15.22
CA VAL A 179 8.03 -6.84 -14.78
C VAL A 179 6.76 -6.08 -15.21
N THR A 180 6.87 -4.95 -15.91
CA THR A 180 5.71 -4.13 -16.33
C THR A 180 4.71 -4.90 -17.19
N GLN A 181 5.14 -5.93 -17.93
CA GLN A 181 4.30 -6.69 -18.85
C GLN A 181 3.27 -7.60 -18.15
N HIS A 182 3.57 -8.16 -16.97
CA HIS A 182 2.70 -9.14 -16.29
C HIS A 182 1.58 -8.52 -15.45
N LEU A 183 1.58 -7.20 -15.28
CA LEU A 183 0.54 -6.49 -14.53
C LEU A 183 -0.78 -6.39 -15.30
N ALA A 184 -0.72 -6.42 -16.64
CA ALA A 184 -1.91 -6.34 -17.49
C ALA A 184 -2.88 -7.50 -17.21
N ASP A 185 -2.39 -8.73 -17.17
CA ASP A 185 -3.22 -9.92 -16.94
C ASP A 185 -3.86 -9.91 -15.56
N THR A 186 -3.16 -9.40 -14.56
CA THR A 186 -3.71 -9.26 -13.20
C THR A 186 -4.88 -8.28 -13.16
N ALA A 187 -4.79 -7.17 -13.89
CA ALA A 187 -5.88 -6.20 -13.98
C ALA A 187 -7.09 -6.77 -14.73
N VAL A 188 -6.86 -7.54 -15.80
CA VAL A 188 -7.93 -8.20 -16.55
C VAL A 188 -8.66 -9.23 -15.69
N VAL A 189 -7.92 -10.13 -15.01
CA VAL A 189 -8.53 -11.12 -14.11
C VAL A 189 -9.32 -10.44 -13.00
N ARG A 190 -8.77 -9.39 -12.38
CA ARG A 190 -9.49 -8.61 -11.36
C ARG A 190 -10.75 -7.93 -11.91
N ALA A 191 -10.70 -7.40 -13.13
CA ALA A 191 -11.86 -6.79 -13.75
C ALA A 191 -12.97 -7.83 -14.02
N LEU A 192 -12.61 -9.02 -14.50
CA LEU A 192 -13.55 -10.12 -14.72
C LEU A 192 -14.20 -10.57 -13.40
N THR A 193 -13.40 -10.79 -12.34
CA THR A 193 -13.96 -11.16 -11.04
C THR A 193 -14.90 -10.09 -10.48
N LEU A 194 -14.59 -8.80 -10.69
CA LEU A 194 -15.45 -7.70 -10.25
C LEU A 194 -16.76 -7.64 -11.03
N ILE A 195 -16.73 -7.94 -12.33
CA ILE A 195 -17.94 -8.00 -13.16
C ILE A 195 -18.85 -9.14 -12.69
N ASP A 196 -18.28 -10.32 -12.43
CA ASP A 196 -19.03 -11.48 -11.93
C ASP A 196 -19.64 -11.21 -10.53
N GLU A 197 -18.88 -10.57 -9.63
CA GLU A 197 -19.37 -10.15 -8.31
C GLU A 197 -20.50 -9.13 -8.43
N LEU A 198 -20.37 -8.14 -9.31
CA LEU A 198 -21.39 -7.11 -9.54
C LEU A 198 -22.68 -7.71 -10.10
N ASP A 199 -22.59 -8.62 -11.06
CA ASP A 199 -23.75 -9.27 -11.68
C ASP A 199 -24.53 -10.14 -10.67
N ALA A 200 -23.80 -10.89 -9.83
CA ALA A 200 -24.38 -11.67 -8.75
C ALA A 200 -25.08 -10.77 -7.71
N ASP A 201 -24.47 -9.65 -7.35
CA ASP A 201 -25.03 -8.68 -6.40
C ASP A 201 -26.24 -7.94 -6.99
N LEU A 202 -26.19 -7.56 -8.28
CA LEU A 202 -27.31 -6.93 -8.99
C LEU A 202 -28.50 -7.88 -9.03
N THR A 203 -28.29 -9.12 -9.46
CA THR A 203 -29.35 -10.15 -9.49
C THR A 203 -29.97 -10.37 -8.11
N ARG A 204 -29.14 -10.43 -7.05
CA ARG A 204 -29.61 -10.57 -5.67
C ARG A 204 -30.40 -9.34 -5.21
N SER A 205 -29.98 -8.15 -5.59
CA SER A 205 -30.66 -6.89 -5.27
C SER A 205 -32.01 -6.78 -5.97
N VAL A 206 -32.11 -7.15 -7.25
CA VAL A 206 -33.35 -7.17 -8.02
C VAL A 206 -34.32 -8.21 -7.47
N ALA A 207 -33.85 -9.41 -7.12
CA ALA A 207 -34.69 -10.43 -6.49
C ALA A 207 -35.28 -9.94 -5.15
N ARG A 208 -34.49 -9.21 -4.35
CA ARG A 208 -34.96 -8.57 -3.10
C ARG A 208 -35.97 -7.47 -3.39
N LEU A 209 -35.68 -6.58 -4.33
CA LEU A 209 -36.60 -5.51 -4.74
C LEU A 209 -37.93 -6.08 -5.24
N ARG A 210 -37.89 -7.14 -6.05
CA ARG A 210 -39.08 -7.84 -6.54
C ARG A 210 -39.91 -8.42 -5.40
N THR A 211 -39.26 -9.01 -4.39
CA THR A 211 -39.93 -9.57 -3.21
C THR A 211 -40.57 -8.47 -2.35
N CYS A 212 -39.86 -7.37 -2.13
CA CYS A 212 -40.39 -6.20 -1.40
C CYS A 212 -41.54 -5.53 -2.16
N TYR A 213 -41.41 -5.32 -3.47
CA TYR A 213 -42.45 -4.69 -4.27
C TYR A 213 -43.68 -5.61 -4.42
N ALA A 214 -43.49 -6.93 -4.45
CA ALA A 214 -44.58 -7.90 -4.49
C ALA A 214 -45.50 -7.84 -3.26
N THR A 215 -45.06 -7.33 -2.11
CA THR A 215 -45.96 -7.15 -0.94
C THR A 215 -46.93 -6.00 -1.13
N HIS A 216 -46.51 -4.93 -1.83
CA HIS A 216 -47.33 -3.77 -2.14
C HIS A 216 -48.17 -3.97 -3.40
N PHE A 217 -47.57 -4.59 -4.43
CA PHE A 217 -48.16 -4.80 -5.73
C PHE A 217 -47.85 -6.21 -6.27
N PRO A 218 -48.57 -7.24 -5.77
CA PRO A 218 -48.35 -8.63 -6.16
C PRO A 218 -48.77 -8.93 -7.61
N GLU A 219 -49.38 -7.97 -8.31
CA GLU A 219 -49.87 -8.08 -9.69
C GLU A 219 -48.76 -7.80 -10.71
N ALA A 220 -47.89 -6.80 -10.50
CA ALA A 220 -46.73 -6.58 -11.37
C ALA A 220 -45.66 -7.67 -11.24
N CYS A 221 -45.49 -8.20 -10.03
CA CYS A 221 -44.43 -9.17 -9.77
C CYS A 221 -44.85 -10.62 -10.09
N ARG A 222 -46.13 -10.89 -10.37
CA ARG A 222 -46.67 -12.24 -10.61
C ARG A 222 -46.19 -12.78 -11.95
N SER A 223 -45.59 -13.97 -11.94
CA SER A 223 -45.10 -14.69 -13.12
C SER A 223 -46.18 -15.52 -13.82
N SER A 224 -47.47 -15.24 -13.61
CA SER A 224 -48.53 -16.17 -14.04
C SER A 224 -48.97 -15.94 -15.49
N SER A 225 -48.62 -16.92 -16.32
CA SER A 225 -49.06 -17.27 -17.68
C SER A 225 -50.59 -17.35 -17.91
N THR A 226 -51.43 -16.64 -17.17
CA THR A 226 -52.90 -16.74 -17.27
C THR A 226 -53.57 -15.67 -18.13
N ALA A 227 -52.81 -14.81 -18.82
CA ALA A 227 -53.35 -13.87 -19.81
C ALA A 227 -52.25 -13.26 -20.71
N GLY A 228 -51.50 -14.06 -21.49
CA GLY A 228 -50.63 -13.53 -22.56
C GLY A 228 -49.50 -12.55 -22.19
N CYS A 229 -49.31 -12.19 -20.92
CA CYS A 229 -48.26 -11.27 -20.48
C CYS A 229 -46.94 -12.00 -20.24
N SER A 230 -45.86 -11.53 -20.87
CA SER A 230 -44.51 -11.90 -20.49
C SER A 230 -44.18 -11.35 -19.09
N PRO A 231 -43.36 -12.05 -18.29
CA PRO A 231 -42.88 -11.51 -17.03
C PRO A 231 -42.09 -10.21 -17.31
N LEU A 232 -42.33 -9.16 -16.50
CA LEU A 232 -41.55 -7.93 -16.55
C LEU A 232 -40.06 -8.25 -16.43
N SER A 233 -39.26 -7.75 -17.36
CA SER A 233 -37.80 -7.85 -17.30
C SER A 233 -37.28 -7.08 -16.09
N ASP A 234 -36.11 -7.47 -15.59
CA ASP A 234 -35.51 -6.86 -14.40
C ASP A 234 -35.29 -5.35 -14.58
N VAL A 235 -34.91 -4.91 -15.78
CA VAL A 235 -34.76 -3.49 -16.13
C VAL A 235 -36.10 -2.76 -16.13
N GLN A 236 -37.15 -3.37 -16.71
CA GLN A 236 -38.50 -2.80 -16.71
C GLN A 236 -39.06 -2.70 -15.29
N LEU A 237 -38.80 -3.69 -14.44
CA LEU A 237 -39.20 -3.67 -13.04
C LEU A 237 -38.50 -2.54 -12.27
N ILE A 238 -37.18 -2.38 -12.43
CA ILE A 238 -36.45 -1.28 -11.79
C ILE A 238 -36.97 0.08 -12.27
N HIS A 239 -37.21 0.23 -13.58
CA HIS A 239 -37.73 1.48 -14.16
C HIS A 239 -39.13 1.81 -13.62
N LEU A 240 -40.00 0.81 -13.50
CA LEU A 240 -41.34 0.97 -12.93
C LEU A 240 -41.28 1.34 -11.44
N ILE A 241 -40.39 0.73 -10.66
CA ILE A 241 -40.20 1.09 -9.24
C ILE A 241 -39.66 2.52 -9.10
N ALA A 242 -38.78 2.95 -9.99
CA ALA A 242 -38.19 4.29 -9.95
C ALA A 242 -39.21 5.40 -10.23
N HIS A 243 -40.15 5.18 -11.15
CA HIS A 243 -41.16 6.16 -11.54
C HIS A 243 -42.48 6.02 -10.78
N CYS A 244 -42.76 4.85 -10.19
CA CYS A 244 -43.98 4.55 -9.44
C CYS A 244 -43.67 3.79 -8.14
N PRO A 245 -43.22 4.49 -7.08
CA PRO A 245 -43.13 3.91 -5.75
C PRO A 245 -44.50 3.54 -5.17
N GLY A 246 -45.58 4.23 -5.56
CA GLY A 246 -46.95 4.01 -5.06
C GLY A 246 -47.95 3.48 -6.09
N ARG A 247 -48.98 2.74 -5.62
CA ARG A 247 -50.09 2.24 -6.48
C ARG A 247 -50.92 3.36 -7.12
N THR A 248 -50.98 4.52 -6.49
CA THR A 248 -51.77 5.68 -6.95
C THR A 248 -51.18 6.33 -8.21
N GLU A 249 -49.86 6.33 -8.33
CA GLU A 249 -49.11 6.93 -9.44
C GLU A 249 -49.14 6.04 -10.70
N LEU A 250 -49.23 4.71 -10.52
CA LEU A 250 -49.47 3.80 -11.64
C LEU A 250 -50.85 4.02 -12.30
N LEU A 251 -51.81 4.57 -11.57
CA LEU A 251 -53.17 4.81 -12.03
C LEU A 251 -53.36 6.20 -12.66
N SER A 252 -52.42 7.15 -12.50
CA SER A 252 -52.54 8.51 -13.05
C SER A 252 -52.18 8.63 -14.54
N GLY A 253 -51.51 7.64 -15.14
CA GLY A 253 -51.44 7.47 -16.60
C GLY A 253 -50.31 8.21 -17.32
N GLU A 254 -49.41 8.85 -16.59
CA GLU A 254 -48.26 9.57 -17.16
C GLU A 254 -47.13 8.64 -17.66
N LEU A 255 -47.27 7.32 -17.52
CA LEU A 255 -46.22 6.33 -17.84
C LEU A 255 -46.27 5.74 -19.26
N GLU A 256 -47.32 6.02 -20.02
CA GLU A 256 -47.51 5.39 -21.34
C GLU A 256 -46.56 5.96 -22.40
N ASP A 257 -46.11 7.22 -22.24
CA ASP A 257 -45.25 7.91 -23.21
C ASP A 257 -43.75 7.57 -23.06
N GLU A 258 -43.27 7.17 -21.86
CA GLU A 258 -41.85 6.86 -21.64
C GLU A 258 -41.48 5.38 -21.81
N LEU A 259 -42.45 4.46 -21.68
CA LEU A 259 -42.16 3.03 -21.61
C LEU A 259 -42.14 2.32 -22.97
N GLY A 260 -42.52 2.96 -24.07
CA GLY A 260 -42.42 2.42 -25.44
C GLY A 260 -43.13 1.07 -25.69
N GLN A 261 -43.80 0.50 -24.69
CA GLN A 261 -44.44 -0.82 -24.68
C GLN A 261 -45.72 -0.73 -23.84
N VAL A 262 -46.76 -0.22 -24.49
CA VAL A 262 -48.14 -0.09 -23.97
C VAL A 262 -48.74 -1.46 -23.58
N ASP A 263 -48.27 -2.54 -24.21
CA ASP A 263 -48.82 -3.90 -24.07
C ASP A 263 -48.68 -4.52 -22.68
N VAL A 264 -47.68 -4.11 -21.89
CA VAL A 264 -47.40 -4.73 -20.58
C VAL A 264 -48.09 -3.98 -19.43
N LEU A 265 -48.31 -2.67 -19.57
CA LEU A 265 -48.88 -1.84 -18.51
C LEU A 265 -50.41 -1.96 -18.44
N HIS A 266 -51.09 -2.06 -19.58
CA HIS A 266 -52.55 -2.12 -19.63
C HIS A 266 -53.15 -3.32 -18.87
N PRO A 267 -52.61 -4.56 -19.00
CA PRO A 267 -53.06 -5.70 -18.20
C PRO A 267 -52.82 -5.53 -16.70
N ILE A 268 -51.67 -4.98 -16.32
CA ILE A 268 -51.29 -4.72 -14.92
C ILE A 268 -52.22 -3.68 -14.29
N ARG A 269 -52.58 -2.63 -15.04
CA ARG A 269 -53.51 -1.57 -14.61
C ARG A 269 -54.94 -2.09 -14.42
N SER A 270 -55.39 -2.97 -15.31
CA SER A 270 -56.71 -3.63 -15.19
C SER A 270 -56.80 -4.54 -13.95
N LEU A 271 -55.74 -5.30 -13.66
CA LEU A 271 -55.64 -6.13 -12.47
C LEU A 271 -55.60 -5.28 -11.19
N ALA A 272 -54.90 -4.14 -11.24
CA ALA A 272 -54.85 -3.17 -10.14
C ALA A 272 -56.22 -2.52 -9.83
N GLN A 273 -57.12 -2.42 -10.81
CA GLN A 273 -58.47 -1.90 -10.58
C GLN A 273 -59.42 -2.97 -10.03
N SER A 274 -59.17 -4.25 -10.35
CA SER A 274 -60.05 -5.37 -9.98
C SER A 274 -59.89 -5.91 -8.54
N ASN A 275 -58.69 -5.83 -7.96
CA ASN A 275 -58.41 -6.41 -6.64
C ASN A 275 -58.78 -5.45 -5.50
N ASN A 276 -59.79 -5.84 -4.71
CA ASN A 276 -60.30 -5.09 -3.58
C ASN A 276 -59.30 -5.11 -2.40
N TRP A 277 -58.98 -3.93 -1.86
CA TRP A 277 -57.85 -3.63 -0.95
C TRP A 277 -57.79 -4.48 0.34
N LEU A 278 -58.93 -5.02 0.77
CA LEU A 278 -59.07 -5.82 1.99
C LEU A 278 -58.38 -7.19 1.92
N ALA A 279 -58.29 -7.81 0.74
CA ALA A 279 -57.61 -9.11 0.59
C ALA A 279 -56.08 -8.95 0.67
N THR A 280 -55.54 -7.86 0.13
CA THR A 280 -54.10 -7.57 0.13
C THR A 280 -53.61 -7.16 1.52
N LEU A 281 -54.41 -6.39 2.27
CA LEU A 281 -54.11 -6.01 3.65
C LEU A 281 -53.99 -7.24 4.57
N LEU A 282 -54.86 -8.23 4.41
CA LEU A 282 -54.84 -9.48 5.19
C LEU A 282 -53.58 -10.32 4.90
N VAL A 283 -53.11 -10.37 3.65
CA VAL A 283 -51.88 -11.09 3.27
C VAL A 283 -50.62 -10.39 3.79
N VAL A 284 -50.58 -9.05 3.75
CA VAL A 284 -49.47 -8.25 4.31
C VAL A 284 -49.41 -8.38 5.84
N ILE A 285 -50.55 -8.33 6.53
CA ILE A 285 -50.61 -8.51 8.00
C ILE A 285 -50.22 -9.94 8.39
N CYS A 286 -50.64 -10.97 7.64
CA CYS A 286 -50.28 -12.36 7.92
C CYS A 286 -48.79 -12.68 7.66
N ARG A 287 -48.16 -12.10 6.63
CA ARG A 287 -46.72 -12.36 6.33
C ARG A 287 -45.76 -11.57 7.21
N SER A 288 -46.11 -10.35 7.63
CA SER A 288 -45.29 -9.59 8.59
C SER A 288 -45.17 -10.28 9.96
N ARG A 289 -46.15 -11.11 10.33
CA ARG A 289 -46.13 -11.92 11.55
C ARG A 289 -45.24 -13.17 11.47
N MET A 290 -44.85 -13.60 10.26
CA MET A 290 -43.97 -14.75 10.02
C MET A 290 -42.48 -14.38 9.90
N LEU A 291 -42.15 -13.11 9.66
CA LEU A 291 -40.78 -12.61 9.59
C LEU A 291 -40.22 -12.11 10.93
N VAL A 292 -41.04 -12.12 11.98
CA VAL A 292 -40.70 -11.68 13.35
C VAL A 292 -40.75 -12.83 14.36
N SER A 293 -40.93 -14.09 13.90
CA SER A 293 -40.79 -15.31 14.72
C SER A 293 -39.61 -16.14 14.28
#